data_AF-A0A355WCZ4-F1
#
_entry.id   AF-A0A355WCZ4-F1
#
_cell.length_a   1.000
_cell.length_b   1.000
_cell.length_c   1.000
_cell.angle_alpha   90.00
_cell.angle_beta   90.00
_cell.angle_gamma   90.00
#
_symmetry.space_group_name_H-M   'P 1'
#
loop_
_entity.id
_entity.type
_entity.pdbx_description
1 polymer ?
#
loop_
_entity_poly.entity_id
_entity_poly.type
_entity_poly.pdbx_seq_one_letter_code
_entity_poly.pdbx_strand_id
1 'polypeptide(L)'
;MEGVIGIIYSSLIKKRKIVMKKFCSYLIVMMMVLFFAFIGSTKTVYAEEKLKFKNFKYNTDKKLSGVYSEDIFSFNLDESVNAKEAYLNLICTQSDIIDKSNSSLTVLLNGNPVFSMKLDKIKNYKSNIKVKLPIENIVYGCNEVKISIYSRISDNIFNDDINSGNWFLIHGESFIHIDFEEKKTSFNINNFPNPFLKWDS
;
A
#
# COMPACT_ATOMS: atom_id res chain seq x y z
N MET A 1 -16.40 74.39 57.23
CA MET A 1 -17.06 73.17 56.68
C MET A 1 -16.32 72.56 55.48
N GLU A 2 -15.50 73.31 54.74
CA GLU A 2 -14.87 72.81 53.50
C GLU A 2 -13.79 71.74 53.68
N GLY A 3 -13.01 71.78 54.77
CA GLY A 3 -11.91 70.82 54.99
C GLY A 3 -12.35 69.38 55.24
N VAL A 4 -13.51 69.18 55.88
CA VAL A 4 -14.04 67.82 56.18
C VAL A 4 -14.58 67.16 54.91
N ILE A 5 -15.23 67.93 54.04
CA ILE A 5 -15.78 67.46 52.77
C ILE A 5 -14.64 67.02 51.82
N GLY A 6 -13.54 67.77 51.75
CA GLY A 6 -12.38 67.42 50.92
C GLY A 6 -11.65 66.14 51.37
N ILE A 7 -11.56 65.90 52.68
CA ILE A 7 -10.96 64.67 53.23
C ILE A 7 -11.84 63.45 52.94
N ILE A 8 -13.16 63.58 53.10
CA ILE A 8 -14.11 62.51 52.77
C ILE A 8 -14.07 62.21 51.27
N TYR A 9 -14.01 63.23 50.42
CA TYR A 9 -13.95 63.07 48.96
C TYR A 9 -12.65 62.39 48.49
N SER A 10 -11.50 62.79 49.04
CA SER A 10 -10.21 62.15 48.73
C SER A 10 -10.14 60.69 49.20
N SER A 11 -10.71 60.38 50.36
CA SER A 11 -10.85 59.02 50.88
C SER A 11 -11.73 58.13 49.98
N LEU A 12 -12.86 58.67 49.51
CA LEU A 12 -13.76 57.98 48.57
C LEU A 12 -13.10 57.69 47.21
N ILE A 13 -12.31 58.63 46.67
CA ILE A 13 -11.57 58.45 45.42
C ILE A 13 -10.49 57.38 45.58
N LYS A 14 -9.75 57.39 46.70
CA LYS A 14 -8.71 56.38 46.99
C LYS A 14 -9.33 54.99 47.13
N LYS A 15 -10.49 54.88 47.79
CA LYS A 15 -11.25 53.63 47.92
C LYS A 15 -11.75 53.12 46.55
N ARG A 16 -12.29 54.00 45.68
CA ARG A 16 -12.69 53.64 44.30
C ARG A 16 -11.49 53.16 43.45
N LYS A 17 -10.33 53.80 43.53
CA LYS A 17 -9.11 53.37 42.83
C LYS A 17 -8.63 51.98 43.29
N ILE A 18 -8.68 51.69 44.59
CA ILE A 18 -8.30 50.38 45.13
C ILE A 18 -9.27 49.28 44.66
N VAL A 19 -10.58 49.56 44.69
CA VAL A 19 -11.60 48.62 44.19
C VAL A 19 -11.42 48.37 42.69
N MET A 20 -11.16 49.40 41.89
CA MET A 20 -10.93 49.27 40.45
C MET A 20 -9.65 48.51 40.11
N LYS A 21 -8.58 48.68 40.91
CA LYS A 21 -7.34 47.90 40.76
C LYS A 21 -7.55 46.41 41.09
N LYS A 22 -8.32 46.10 42.14
CA LYS A 22 -8.70 44.71 42.47
C LYS A 22 -9.57 44.09 41.38
N PHE A 23 -10.57 44.82 40.87
CA PHE A 23 -11.42 44.36 39.77
C PHE A 23 -10.62 44.07 38.50
N CYS A 24 -9.70 44.97 38.12
CA CYS A 24 -8.81 44.76 36.98
C CYS A 24 -7.88 43.55 37.17
N SER A 25 -7.38 43.34 38.40
CA SER A 25 -6.59 42.15 38.74
C SER A 25 -7.39 40.86 38.61
N TYR A 26 -8.65 40.83 39.04
CA TYR A 26 -9.52 39.66 38.87
C TYR A 26 -9.84 39.39 37.39
N LEU A 27 -10.03 40.44 36.60
CA LEU A 27 -10.26 40.33 35.15
C LEU A 27 -9.06 39.70 34.44
N ILE A 28 -7.83 40.13 34.79
CA ILE A 28 -6.59 39.58 34.21
C ILE A 28 -6.42 38.11 34.59
N VAL A 29 -6.65 37.75 35.85
CA VAL A 29 -6.56 36.34 36.30
C VAL A 29 -7.59 35.48 35.57
N MET A 30 -8.83 35.96 35.42
CA MET A 30 -9.86 35.24 34.67
C MET A 30 -9.47 35.04 33.20
N MET A 31 -8.92 36.07 32.55
CA MET A 31 -8.41 35.95 31.16
C MET A 31 -7.26 34.95 31.06
N MET A 32 -6.33 34.93 32.03
CA MET A 32 -5.26 33.93 32.06
C MET A 32 -5.80 32.50 32.24
N VAL A 33 -6.78 32.30 33.13
CA VAL A 33 -7.41 30.97 33.31
C VAL A 33 -8.10 30.50 32.03
N LEU A 34 -8.80 31.40 31.32
CA LEU A 34 -9.42 31.09 30.04
C LEU A 34 -8.37 30.76 28.96
N PHE A 35 -7.23 31.43 28.98
CA PHE A 35 -6.13 31.15 28.07
C PHE A 35 -5.51 29.77 28.32
N PHE A 36 -5.30 29.39 29.59
CA PHE A 36 -4.80 28.06 29.95
C PHE A 36 -5.79 26.94 29.66
N ALA A 37 -7.10 27.18 29.81
CA ALA A 37 -8.14 26.22 29.45
C ALA A 37 -8.18 25.93 27.93
N PHE A 38 -7.76 26.90 27.10
CA PHE A 38 -7.76 26.75 25.64
C PHE A 38 -6.55 25.95 25.11
N ILE A 39 -5.41 26.00 25.82
CA ILE A 39 -4.18 25.31 25.41
C ILE A 39 -4.30 23.77 25.59
N GLY A 40 -5.21 23.30 26.45
CA GLY A 40 -5.40 21.87 26.74
C GLY A 40 -6.14 21.05 25.67
N SER A 41 -6.61 21.66 24.58
CA SER A 41 -7.34 20.96 23.52
C SER A 41 -6.46 20.59 22.32
N THR A 42 -5.26 20.03 22.55
CA THR A 42 -4.51 19.39 21.47
C THR A 42 -5.02 17.95 21.33
N LYS A 43 -5.90 17.72 20.37
CA LYS A 43 -6.19 16.35 19.95
C LYS A 43 -4.92 15.79 19.33
N THR A 44 -4.32 14.78 19.95
CA THR A 44 -3.29 13.96 19.30
C THR A 44 -3.95 13.23 18.14
N VAL A 45 -3.77 13.75 16.92
CA VAL A 45 -4.18 13.06 15.70
C VAL A 45 -3.08 12.02 15.44
N TYR A 46 -3.34 10.77 15.83
CA TYR A 46 -2.54 9.66 15.34
C TYR A 46 -2.86 9.52 13.85
N ALA A 47 -1.84 9.63 12.99
CA ALA A 47 -1.99 9.25 11.59
C ALA A 47 -2.33 7.77 11.55
N GLU A 48 -3.54 7.44 11.10
CA GLU A 48 -3.94 6.07 10.80
C GLU A 48 -3.02 5.57 9.68
N GLU A 49 -2.27 4.49 9.92
CA GLU A 49 -1.43 3.87 8.89
C GLU A 49 -2.36 3.28 7.82
N LYS A 50 -2.66 4.09 6.81
CA LYS A 50 -3.56 3.69 5.74
C LYS A 50 -2.86 2.67 4.87
N LEU A 51 -3.40 1.44 4.85
CA LEU A 51 -3.00 0.40 3.90
C LEU A 51 -3.14 0.94 2.46
N LYS A 52 -2.04 0.90 1.71
CA LYS A 52 -1.96 1.29 0.30
C LYS A 52 -1.77 0.04 -0.56
N PHE A 53 -1.94 0.17 -1.87
CA PHE A 53 -1.71 -0.94 -2.80
C PHE A 53 -1.02 -0.49 -4.09
N LYS A 54 -0.39 -1.44 -4.78
CA LYS A 54 0.19 -1.25 -6.11
C LYS A 54 -0.06 -2.47 -6.99
N ASN A 55 -0.40 -2.20 -8.26
CA ASN A 55 -0.51 -3.22 -9.30
C ASN A 55 0.66 -3.10 -10.27
N PHE A 56 1.51 -4.11 -10.32
CA PHE A 56 2.53 -4.27 -11.35
C PHE A 56 1.89 -4.98 -12.54
N LYS A 57 1.72 -4.28 -13.66
CA LYS A 57 0.98 -4.77 -14.84
C LYS A 57 1.91 -5.49 -15.83
N TYR A 58 1.41 -6.55 -16.46
CA TYR A 58 2.12 -7.27 -17.53
C TYR A 58 2.19 -6.47 -18.84
N ASN A 59 1.16 -5.67 -19.14
CA ASN A 59 0.98 -4.77 -20.29
C ASN A 59 0.98 -5.40 -21.69
N THR A 60 1.58 -6.58 -21.87
CA THR A 60 1.70 -7.25 -23.17
C THR A 60 1.27 -8.70 -23.07
N ASP A 61 0.56 -9.16 -24.09
CA ASP A 61 0.18 -10.57 -24.22
C ASP A 61 1.44 -11.41 -24.47
N LYS A 62 1.54 -12.56 -23.80
CA LYS A 62 2.63 -13.53 -23.99
C LYS A 62 2.05 -14.87 -24.43
N LYS A 63 2.41 -15.26 -25.66
CA LYS A 63 2.12 -16.59 -26.19
C LYS A 63 3.25 -17.53 -25.80
N LEU A 64 2.89 -18.58 -25.08
CA LEU A 64 3.72 -19.71 -24.73
C LEU A 64 3.33 -20.89 -25.62
N SER A 65 4.32 -21.60 -26.18
CA SER A 65 4.08 -22.69 -27.14
C SER A 65 4.96 -23.89 -26.85
N GLY A 66 4.53 -25.06 -27.31
CA GLY A 66 5.24 -26.33 -27.12
C GLY A 66 4.91 -27.01 -25.79
N VAL A 67 5.64 -28.09 -25.49
CA VAL A 67 5.32 -28.95 -24.34
C VAL A 67 5.71 -28.32 -23.03
N TYR A 68 6.85 -27.65 -22.98
CA TYR A 68 7.29 -26.90 -21.80
C TYR A 68 7.61 -25.47 -22.21
N SER A 69 7.03 -24.52 -21.52
CA SER A 69 7.25 -23.10 -21.77
C SER A 69 7.09 -22.30 -20.48
N GLU A 70 7.79 -21.17 -20.41
CA GLU A 70 7.78 -20.31 -19.25
C GLU A 70 7.82 -18.83 -19.63
N ASP A 71 7.23 -18.00 -18.78
CA ASP A 71 7.40 -16.55 -18.80
C ASP A 71 7.75 -16.07 -17.39
N ILE A 72 8.56 -15.01 -17.32
CA ILE A 72 9.02 -14.42 -16.05
C ILE A 72 8.51 -12.99 -15.98
N PHE A 73 7.82 -12.68 -14.89
CA PHE A 73 7.37 -11.34 -14.58
C PHE A 73 8.06 -10.79 -13.34
N SER A 74 8.84 -9.74 -13.54
CA SER A 74 9.61 -9.11 -12.46
C SER A 74 8.89 -7.89 -11.89
N PHE A 75 9.00 -7.71 -10.58
CA PHE A 75 8.53 -6.51 -9.89
C PHE A 75 9.52 -6.07 -8.81
N ASN A 76 9.53 -4.78 -8.49
CA ASN A 76 10.44 -4.21 -7.49
C ASN A 76 9.67 -3.79 -6.23
N LEU A 77 10.11 -4.25 -5.06
CA LEU A 77 9.58 -3.83 -3.76
C LEU A 77 10.55 -2.85 -3.09
N ASP A 78 10.10 -1.62 -2.86
CA ASP A 78 10.92 -0.57 -2.25
C ASP A 78 11.15 -0.84 -0.74
N GLU A 79 12.34 -0.55 -0.25
CA GLU A 79 12.69 -0.70 1.17
C GLU A 79 11.87 0.21 2.10
N SER A 80 11.27 1.28 1.59
CA SER A 80 10.43 2.22 2.34
C SER A 80 9.02 1.71 2.62
N VAL A 81 8.64 0.53 2.11
CA VAL A 81 7.33 -0.05 2.37
C VAL A 81 7.42 -1.40 3.08
N ASN A 82 6.36 -1.78 3.78
CA ASN A 82 6.20 -3.07 4.42
C ASN A 82 5.03 -3.79 3.75
N ALA A 83 5.32 -4.81 2.93
CA ALA A 83 4.30 -5.59 2.24
C ALA A 83 3.47 -6.42 3.25
N LYS A 84 2.16 -6.47 3.04
CA LYS A 84 1.19 -7.16 3.91
C LYS A 84 0.52 -8.32 3.23
N GLU A 85 0.10 -8.11 1.98
CA GLU A 85 -0.51 -9.14 1.15
C GLU A 85 -0.04 -8.98 -0.29
N ALA A 86 0.06 -10.11 -0.99
CA ALA A 86 0.40 -10.12 -2.39
C ALA A 86 -0.29 -11.27 -3.12
N TYR A 87 -0.66 -11.02 -4.38
CA TYR A 87 -1.19 -12.05 -5.26
C TYR A 87 -0.89 -11.76 -6.73
N LEU A 88 -0.78 -12.81 -7.52
CA LEU A 88 -0.84 -12.75 -8.97
C LEU A 88 -2.31 -12.88 -9.40
N ASN A 89 -2.80 -11.93 -10.19
CA ASN A 89 -4.04 -12.05 -10.94
C ASN A 89 -3.69 -12.39 -12.38
N LEU A 90 -3.75 -13.68 -12.70
CA LEU A 90 -3.41 -14.22 -14.01
C LEU A 90 -4.66 -14.31 -14.88
N ILE A 91 -4.68 -13.57 -15.99
CA ILE A 91 -5.72 -13.65 -17.00
C ILE A 91 -5.13 -14.44 -18.17
N CYS A 92 -5.73 -15.58 -18.49
CA CYS A 92 -5.18 -16.50 -19.48
C CYS A 92 -6.24 -17.13 -20.39
N THR A 93 -5.79 -17.55 -21.58
CA THR A 93 -6.52 -18.44 -22.50
C THR A 93 -5.61 -19.59 -22.88
N GLN A 94 -6.17 -20.76 -23.15
CA GLN A 94 -5.43 -21.91 -23.65
C GLN A 94 -6.04 -22.44 -24.94
N SER A 95 -5.24 -23.21 -25.69
CA SER A 95 -5.73 -23.92 -26.86
C SER A 95 -6.75 -25.01 -26.51
N ASP A 96 -7.74 -25.20 -27.38
CA ASP A 96 -8.80 -26.20 -27.20
C ASP A 96 -8.31 -27.64 -27.39
N ILE A 97 -7.20 -27.84 -28.09
CA ILE A 97 -6.64 -29.17 -28.38
C ILE A 97 -5.76 -29.71 -27.25
N ILE A 98 -5.46 -28.91 -26.23
CA ILE A 98 -4.65 -29.35 -25.08
C ILE A 98 -5.40 -30.45 -24.33
N ASP A 99 -4.72 -31.54 -24.02
CA ASP A 99 -5.16 -32.51 -23.02
C ASP A 99 -5.01 -31.89 -21.63
N LYS A 100 -6.09 -31.25 -21.20
CA LYS A 100 -6.17 -30.48 -19.96
C LYS A 100 -5.94 -31.34 -18.71
N SER A 101 -6.13 -32.66 -18.81
CA SER A 101 -6.02 -33.59 -17.68
C SER A 101 -4.58 -33.96 -17.33
N ASN A 102 -3.71 -33.93 -18.34
CA ASN A 102 -2.28 -34.26 -18.27
C ASN A 102 -1.38 -33.02 -18.41
N SER A 103 -1.97 -31.83 -18.49
CA SER A 103 -1.28 -30.55 -18.57
C SER A 103 -1.41 -29.77 -17.27
N SER A 104 -0.41 -28.97 -16.95
CA SER A 104 -0.35 -28.22 -15.69
C SER A 104 0.24 -26.82 -15.85
N LEU A 105 -0.23 -25.92 -14.99
CA LEU A 105 0.37 -24.62 -14.72
C LEU A 105 1.01 -24.64 -13.34
N THR A 106 2.22 -24.10 -13.23
CA THR A 106 2.92 -23.89 -11.96
C THR A 106 3.40 -22.45 -11.87
N VAL A 107 3.19 -21.82 -10.72
CA VAL A 107 3.70 -20.48 -10.40
C VAL A 107 4.81 -20.62 -9.38
N LEU A 108 5.93 -19.96 -9.65
CA LEU A 108 7.07 -19.86 -8.74
C LEU A 108 7.30 -18.39 -8.39
N LEU A 109 7.59 -18.12 -7.12
CA LEU A 109 8.03 -16.82 -6.63
C LEU A 109 9.47 -16.93 -6.17
N ASN A 110 10.37 -16.18 -6.79
CA ASN A 110 11.81 -16.21 -6.50
C ASN A 110 12.38 -17.64 -6.49
N GLY A 111 11.95 -18.47 -7.46
CA GLY A 111 12.34 -19.87 -7.58
C GLY A 111 11.58 -20.87 -6.70
N ASN A 112 10.78 -20.42 -5.74
CA ASN A 112 9.99 -21.31 -4.89
C ASN A 112 8.61 -21.57 -5.50
N PRO A 113 8.18 -22.83 -5.70
CA PRO A 113 6.84 -23.12 -6.18
C PRO A 113 5.79 -22.74 -5.12
N VAL A 114 4.84 -21.89 -5.49
CA VAL A 114 3.79 -21.38 -4.59
C VAL A 114 2.40 -21.88 -4.96
N PHE A 115 2.23 -22.34 -6.20
CA PHE A 115 0.95 -22.81 -6.70
C PHE A 115 1.13 -23.73 -7.91
N SER A 116 0.31 -24.78 -7.99
CA SER A 116 0.19 -25.62 -9.18
C SER A 116 -1.26 -26.04 -9.38
N MET A 117 -1.68 -26.16 -10.63
CA MET A 117 -2.98 -26.70 -10.99
C MET A 117 -2.94 -27.40 -12.35
N LYS A 118 -3.88 -28.33 -12.54
CA LYS A 118 -4.21 -28.85 -13.87
C LYS A 118 -4.84 -27.76 -14.73
N LEU A 119 -4.65 -27.86 -16.05
CA LEU A 119 -5.19 -26.89 -17.01
C LEU A 119 -6.70 -27.07 -17.27
N ASP A 120 -7.33 -28.13 -16.75
CA ASP A 120 -8.77 -28.42 -16.84
C ASP A 120 -9.67 -27.38 -16.16
N LYS A 121 -9.12 -26.61 -15.22
CA LYS A 121 -9.87 -25.52 -14.56
C LYS A 121 -9.97 -24.25 -15.42
N ILE A 122 -9.23 -24.18 -16.54
CA ILE A 122 -9.29 -23.06 -17.49
C ILE A 122 -10.33 -23.38 -18.56
N LYS A 123 -11.52 -22.80 -18.41
CA LYS A 123 -12.69 -23.17 -19.22
C LYS A 123 -13.02 -22.17 -20.33
N ASN A 124 -12.73 -20.90 -20.12
CA ASN A 124 -13.21 -19.82 -20.98
C ASN A 124 -12.04 -18.96 -21.49
N TYR A 125 -12.29 -18.26 -22.60
CA TYR A 125 -11.45 -17.14 -23.03
C TYR A 125 -11.30 -16.13 -21.87
N LYS A 126 -10.06 -15.68 -21.60
CA LYS A 126 -9.72 -14.78 -20.49
C LYS A 126 -10.21 -15.30 -19.12
N SER A 127 -9.93 -16.56 -18.84
CA SER A 127 -10.12 -17.10 -17.48
C SER A 127 -9.21 -16.36 -16.49
N ASN A 128 -9.73 -16.03 -15.31
CA ASN A 128 -8.97 -15.37 -14.25
C ASN A 128 -8.60 -16.38 -13.16
N ILE A 129 -7.32 -16.45 -12.83
CA ILE A 129 -6.75 -17.26 -11.75
C ILE A 129 -6.06 -16.31 -10.76
N LYS A 130 -6.54 -16.28 -9.52
CA LYS A 130 -5.92 -15.55 -8.42
C LYS A 130 -5.01 -16.49 -7.62
N VAL A 131 -3.71 -16.19 -7.61
CA VAL A 131 -2.68 -16.99 -6.93
C VAL A 131 -2.09 -16.16 -5.79
N LYS A 132 -2.21 -16.65 -4.54
CA LYS A 132 -1.58 -16.00 -3.38
C LYS A 132 -0.05 -16.09 -3.50
N LEU A 133 0.63 -14.95 -3.32
CA LEU A 133 2.08 -14.87 -3.26
C LEU A 133 2.51 -14.74 -1.79
N PRO A 134 3.22 -15.71 -1.21
CA PRO A 134 3.65 -15.67 0.19
C PRO A 134 4.61 -14.49 0.42
N ILE A 135 4.26 -13.60 1.37
CA ILE A 135 5.05 -12.39 1.67
C ILE A 135 6.44 -12.74 2.19
N GLU A 136 6.56 -13.84 2.92
CA GLU A 136 7.81 -14.39 3.43
C GLU A 136 8.84 -14.71 2.34
N ASN A 137 8.39 -14.90 1.09
CA ASN A 137 9.25 -15.17 -0.05
C ASN A 137 9.53 -13.91 -0.89
N ILE A 138 8.88 -12.78 -0.60
CA ILE A 138 9.11 -11.50 -1.28
C ILE A 138 10.24 -10.77 -0.57
N VAL A 139 11.24 -10.36 -1.35
CA VAL A 139 12.40 -9.60 -0.86
C VAL A 139 12.30 -8.13 -1.24
N TYR A 140 13.02 -7.26 -0.55
CA TYR A 140 13.24 -5.90 -1.06
C TYR A 140 14.10 -5.95 -2.32
N GLY A 141 13.85 -5.05 -3.26
CA GLY A 141 14.47 -5.09 -4.57
C GLY A 141 13.68 -5.93 -5.58
N CYS A 142 14.40 -6.47 -6.56
CA CYS A 142 13.82 -7.23 -7.66
C CYS A 142 13.31 -8.61 -7.19
N ASN A 143 12.06 -8.91 -7.53
CA ASN A 143 11.43 -10.21 -7.34
C ASN A 143 10.95 -10.72 -8.69
N GLU A 144 10.85 -12.04 -8.82
CA GLU A 144 10.43 -12.71 -10.04
C GLU A 144 9.26 -13.66 -9.75
N VAL A 145 8.20 -13.53 -10.53
CA VAL A 145 7.13 -14.52 -10.62
C VAL A 145 7.26 -15.24 -11.95
N LYS A 146 7.62 -16.52 -11.89
CA LYS A 146 7.71 -17.39 -13.06
C LYS A 146 6.41 -18.17 -13.22
N ILE A 147 5.86 -18.18 -14.43
CA ILE A 147 4.69 -18.98 -14.81
C ILE A 147 5.19 -20.05 -15.77
N SER A 148 5.17 -21.30 -15.33
CA SER A 148 5.59 -22.46 -16.12
C SER A 148 4.37 -23.26 -16.56
N ILE A 149 4.29 -23.55 -17.86
CA ILE A 149 3.24 -24.36 -18.48
C ILE A 149 3.88 -25.66 -18.96
N TYR A 150 3.30 -26.78 -18.52
CA TYR A 150 3.50 -28.08 -19.12
C TYR A 150 2.22 -28.46 -19.88
N SER A 151 2.31 -28.60 -21.20
CA SER A 151 1.18 -28.75 -22.09
C SER A 151 1.32 -29.97 -23.00
N ARG A 152 0.32 -30.85 -22.97
CA ARG A 152 0.24 -32.08 -23.75
C ARG A 152 -0.97 -31.99 -24.67
N ILE A 153 -0.88 -32.55 -25.86
CA ILE A 153 -2.01 -32.73 -26.79
C ILE A 153 -2.31 -34.21 -26.97
N SER A 154 -1.27 -35.04 -26.92
CA SER A 154 -1.35 -36.48 -27.10
C SER A 154 -0.36 -37.20 -26.18
N ASP A 155 -0.28 -38.53 -26.25
CA ASP A 155 0.76 -39.27 -25.53
C ASP A 155 2.16 -39.06 -26.13
N ASN A 156 2.27 -38.58 -27.38
CA ASN A 156 3.55 -38.37 -28.07
C ASN A 156 4.09 -36.94 -27.91
N ILE A 157 5.03 -36.77 -26.97
CA ILE A 157 5.65 -35.49 -26.61
C ILE A 157 6.29 -34.79 -27.81
N PHE A 158 6.97 -35.53 -28.70
CA PHE A 158 7.73 -34.92 -29.81
C PHE A 158 6.82 -34.22 -30.82
N ASN A 159 5.66 -34.82 -31.09
CA ASN A 159 4.68 -34.22 -31.99
C ASN A 159 3.97 -33.04 -31.32
N ASP A 160 3.71 -33.13 -30.01
CA ASP A 160 3.08 -32.06 -29.25
C ASP A 160 3.92 -30.78 -29.20
N ASP A 161 5.25 -30.91 -29.18
CA ASP A 161 6.17 -29.76 -29.02
C ASP A 161 6.22 -28.86 -30.26
N ILE A 162 6.22 -29.47 -31.44
CA ILE A 162 6.25 -28.76 -32.73
C ILE A 162 4.85 -28.39 -33.25
N ASN A 163 3.79 -28.83 -32.57
CA ASN A 163 2.42 -28.55 -32.97
C ASN A 163 2.07 -27.09 -32.68
N SER A 164 1.81 -26.29 -33.72
CA SER A 164 1.47 -24.87 -33.60
C SER A 164 0.17 -24.60 -32.84
N GLY A 165 -0.69 -25.61 -32.71
CA GLY A 165 -1.89 -25.60 -31.88
C GLY A 165 -1.61 -25.83 -30.39
N ASN A 166 -0.38 -26.19 -29.98
CA ASN A 166 0.00 -26.30 -28.58
C ASN A 166 0.40 -24.92 -28.04
N TRP A 167 -0.58 -24.17 -27.53
CA TRP A 167 -0.32 -22.83 -27.03
C TRP A 167 -1.11 -22.48 -25.78
N PHE A 168 -0.50 -21.61 -24.98
CA PHE A 168 -1.08 -20.95 -23.83
C PHE A 168 -0.83 -19.45 -23.97
N LEU A 169 -1.82 -18.62 -23.63
CA LEU A 169 -1.76 -17.18 -23.77
C LEU A 169 -1.97 -16.54 -22.40
N ILE A 170 -0.95 -15.82 -21.93
CA ILE A 170 -1.06 -14.90 -20.81
C ILE A 170 -1.48 -13.55 -21.38
N HIS A 171 -2.61 -13.01 -20.94
CA HIS A 171 -3.08 -11.68 -21.37
C HIS A 171 -2.34 -10.59 -20.61
N GLY A 172 -2.03 -9.49 -21.30
CA GLY A 172 -1.34 -8.31 -20.76
C GLY A 172 -2.10 -7.59 -19.63
N GLU A 173 -3.39 -7.89 -19.49
CA GLU A 173 -4.25 -7.46 -18.39
C GLU A 173 -3.88 -8.12 -17.05
N SER A 174 -3.03 -9.15 -17.05
CA SER A 174 -2.52 -9.77 -15.83
C SER A 174 -1.70 -8.78 -14.99
N PHE A 175 -1.69 -8.97 -13.68
CA PHE A 175 -0.92 -8.12 -12.78
C PHE A 175 -0.55 -8.81 -11.47
N ILE A 176 0.51 -8.33 -10.84
CA ILE A 176 0.84 -8.64 -9.44
C ILE A 176 0.31 -7.50 -8.58
N HIS A 177 -0.49 -7.84 -7.59
CA HIS A 177 -1.00 -6.92 -6.58
C HIS A 177 -0.18 -7.03 -5.30
N ILE A 178 0.12 -5.90 -4.69
CA ILE A 178 0.74 -5.83 -3.36
C ILE A 178 0.01 -4.79 -2.53
N ASP A 179 -0.49 -5.21 -1.37
CA ASP A 179 -0.91 -4.31 -0.29
C ASP A 179 0.29 -4.04 0.62
N PHE A 180 0.50 -2.78 1.00
CA PHE A 180 1.64 -2.36 1.79
C PHE A 180 1.32 -1.16 2.69
N GLU A 181 2.10 -1.03 3.75
CA GLU A 181 2.17 0.16 4.59
C GLU A 181 3.49 0.90 4.32
N GLU A 182 3.47 2.22 4.30
CA GLU A 182 4.72 2.99 4.29
C GLU A 182 5.41 2.85 5.65
N LYS A 183 6.69 2.47 5.65
CA LYS A 183 7.48 2.47 6.88
C LYS A 183 7.54 3.91 7.39
N LYS A 184 7.23 4.11 8.68
CA LYS A 184 7.41 5.41 9.32
C LYS A 184 8.87 5.82 9.20
N THR A 185 9.17 6.71 8.27
CA THR A 185 10.40 7.49 8.34
C THR A 185 10.30 8.32 9.60
N SER A 186 11.29 8.21 10.50
CA SER A 186 11.40 9.19 11.56
C SER A 186 11.58 10.55 10.89
N PHE A 187 10.55 11.39 10.96
CA PHE A 187 10.58 12.78 10.52
C PHE A 187 11.50 13.56 11.46
N ASN A 188 12.80 13.32 11.36
CA ASN A 188 13.82 14.11 11.99
C ASN A 188 14.23 15.21 10.99
N ILE A 189 14.38 16.45 11.46
CA ILE A 189 14.87 17.59 10.64
C ILE A 189 16.21 17.25 9.97
N ASN A 190 17.01 16.37 10.59
CA ASN A 190 18.25 15.87 10.02
C ASN A 190 18.07 15.07 8.70
N ASN A 191 16.86 14.61 8.38
CA ASN A 191 16.54 13.86 7.16
C ASN A 191 15.98 14.76 6.04
N PHE A 192 15.97 16.08 6.21
CA PHE A 192 15.60 17.02 5.15
C PHE A 192 16.75 17.13 4.12
N PRO A 193 16.48 17.09 2.80
CA PRO A 193 15.18 17.14 2.11
C PRO A 193 14.68 15.77 1.59
N ASN A 194 15.29 14.66 2.02
CA ASN A 194 15.22 13.36 1.37
C ASN A 194 13.80 12.75 1.13
N PRO A 195 12.76 12.97 1.98
CA PRO A 195 11.44 12.39 1.70
C PRO A 195 10.70 13.03 0.52
N PHE A 196 11.14 14.18 0.00
CA PHE A 196 10.46 14.91 -1.08
C PHE A 196 11.08 14.72 -2.47
N LEU A 197 12.20 14.02 -2.57
CA LEU A 197 12.92 13.81 -3.85
C LEU A 197 12.52 12.52 -4.59
N LYS A 198 11.65 11.68 -4.01
CA LYS A 198 11.39 10.32 -4.53
C LYS A 198 10.32 10.20 -5.63
N TRP A 199 9.81 11.30 -6.20
CA TRP A 199 8.69 11.24 -7.15
C TRP A 199 8.99 11.52 -8.63
N ASP A 200 10.26 11.61 -9.03
CA ASP A 200 10.64 11.71 -10.45
C ASP A 200 11.65 10.61 -10.83
N SER A 201 11.18 9.37 -11.03
CA SER A 201 11.90 8.29 -11.75
C SER A 201 10.94 7.19 -12.20
#